data_AF-A0A662BBD7-F1
#
_entry.id   AF-A0A662BBD7-F1
#
_cell.length_a   1.000
_cell.length_b   1.000
_cell.length_c   1.000
_cell.angle_alpha   90.00
_cell.angle_beta   90.00
_cell.angle_gamma   90.00
#
_symmetry.space_group_name_H-M   'P 1'
#
loop_
_entity.id
_entity.type
_entity.pdbx_description
1 polymer ?
#
loop_
_entity_poly.entity_id
_entity_poly.type
_entity_poly.pdbx_seq_one_letter_code
_entity_poly.pdbx_strand_id
1 'polypeptide(L)'
;AWEANLRLIEDGRFGNKKMKLMVSQNYPFHPIYNAWQADSRDLLPYDDMLARSHVEIIDAKVLSNRRPPYSLAGGLYDALKDAEGEVLVVHNEDGRKAGQLFEETEGIDIHPAAAIATASLISEIEKDRIDKNALIMLNITGGGEERFQRENELYYLKPELIFDINPDEEEVKQKLEKLFKTLTIYKS
;
A
#
# COMPACT_ATOMS: atom_id res chain seq x y z
N ALA A 1 -8.78 10.40 -2.06
CA ALA A 1 -9.19 10.48 -3.47
C ALA A 1 -10.70 10.65 -3.59
N TRP A 2 -11.52 9.68 -3.15
CA TRP A 2 -12.99 9.75 -3.20
C TRP A 2 -13.58 11.04 -2.58
N GLU A 3 -13.27 11.32 -1.32
CA GLU A 3 -13.78 12.53 -0.65
C GLU A 3 -13.35 13.83 -1.36
N ALA A 4 -12.10 13.88 -1.85
CA ALA A 4 -11.62 15.02 -2.61
C ALA A 4 -12.42 15.22 -3.92
N ASN A 5 -12.74 14.13 -4.62
CA ASN A 5 -13.60 14.20 -5.82
C ASN A 5 -15.00 14.70 -5.49
N LEU A 6 -15.61 14.28 -4.36
CA LEU A 6 -16.90 14.81 -3.90
C LEU A 6 -16.83 16.31 -3.64
N ARG A 7 -15.79 16.79 -2.94
CA ARG A 7 -15.58 18.21 -2.67
C ARG A 7 -15.35 19.03 -3.95
N LEU A 8 -14.65 18.47 -4.95
CA LEU A 8 -14.44 19.12 -6.25
C LEU A 8 -15.73 19.22 -7.06
N ILE A 9 -16.62 18.22 -6.95
CA ILE A 9 -17.95 18.25 -7.56
C ILE A 9 -18.81 19.33 -6.89
N GLU A 10 -18.80 19.39 -5.55
CA GLU A 10 -19.53 20.40 -4.78
C GLU A 10 -19.05 21.83 -5.09
N ASP A 11 -17.75 22.00 -5.29
CA ASP A 11 -17.15 23.28 -5.69
C ASP A 11 -17.59 23.74 -7.09
N GLY A 12 -17.96 22.82 -7.98
CA GLY A 12 -18.56 23.11 -9.29
C GLY A 12 -17.61 23.60 -10.39
N ARG A 13 -16.35 23.94 -10.07
CA ARG A 13 -15.36 24.39 -11.07
C ARG A 13 -14.69 23.25 -11.83
N PHE A 14 -14.75 22.02 -11.30
CA PHE A 14 -13.96 20.88 -11.78
C PHE A 14 -14.81 19.77 -12.40
N GLY A 15 -16.02 20.12 -12.85
CA GLY A 15 -17.01 19.19 -13.38
C GLY A 15 -17.83 18.53 -12.29
N ASN A 16 -18.72 17.63 -12.72
CA ASN A 16 -19.73 17.00 -11.86
C ASN A 16 -19.66 15.45 -11.89
N LYS A 17 -18.61 14.88 -12.48
CA LYS A 17 -18.49 13.44 -12.65
C LYS A 17 -17.78 12.82 -11.45
N LYS A 18 -18.43 11.82 -10.85
CA LYS A 18 -17.82 11.00 -9.81
C LYS A 18 -16.81 10.03 -10.42
N MET A 19 -15.63 9.93 -9.81
CA MET A 19 -14.61 8.95 -10.17
C MET A 19 -15.07 7.54 -9.80
N LYS A 20 -14.64 6.53 -10.54
CA LYS A 20 -14.67 5.14 -10.07
C LYS A 20 -13.42 4.85 -9.25
N LEU A 21 -13.61 4.26 -8.07
CA LEU A 21 -12.51 3.96 -7.16
C LEU A 21 -12.03 2.52 -7.37
N MET A 22 -10.82 2.36 -7.93
CA MET A 22 -10.18 1.06 -8.10
C MET A 22 -9.10 0.91 -7.01
N VAL A 23 -9.13 -0.16 -6.23
CA VAL A 23 -8.16 -0.41 -5.15
C VAL A 23 -7.47 -1.75 -5.36
N SER A 24 -6.14 -1.77 -5.26
CA SER A 24 -5.33 -2.96 -5.55
C SER A 24 -4.81 -3.63 -4.28
N GLN A 25 -4.85 -4.95 -4.24
CA GLN A 25 -4.17 -5.78 -3.25
C GLN A 25 -3.17 -6.72 -3.92
N ASN A 26 -2.13 -7.09 -3.16
CA ASN A 26 -1.08 -7.97 -3.63
C ASN A 26 -1.37 -9.40 -3.16
N TYR A 27 -1.55 -10.32 -4.10
CA TYR A 27 -1.72 -11.74 -3.77
C TYR A 27 -0.46 -12.32 -3.11
N PRO A 28 -0.57 -13.13 -2.04
CA PRO A 28 -1.79 -13.73 -1.48
C PRO A 28 -2.45 -12.94 -0.34
N PHE A 29 -1.96 -11.74 0.01
CA PHE A 29 -2.57 -10.93 1.07
C PHE A 29 -3.68 -10.03 0.50
N HIS A 30 -4.90 -10.56 0.40
CA HIS A 30 -6.04 -9.84 -0.19
C HIS A 30 -7.35 -9.92 0.63
N PRO A 31 -7.35 -9.55 1.93
CA PRO A 31 -8.54 -9.65 2.77
C PRO A 31 -9.69 -8.72 2.36
N ILE A 32 -9.38 -7.54 1.81
CA ILE A 32 -10.39 -6.56 1.36
C ILE A 32 -11.09 -7.10 0.11
N TYR A 33 -10.34 -7.72 -0.81
CA TYR A 33 -10.90 -8.37 -1.99
C TYR A 33 -11.90 -9.45 -1.60
N ASN A 34 -11.52 -10.34 -0.69
CA ASN A 34 -12.41 -11.43 -0.26
C ASN A 34 -13.71 -10.89 0.37
N ALA A 35 -13.62 -9.86 1.22
CA ALA A 35 -14.78 -9.22 1.81
C ALA A 35 -15.65 -8.51 0.76
N TRP A 36 -15.03 -7.79 -0.17
CA TRP A 36 -15.71 -7.07 -1.23
C TRP A 36 -16.47 -8.00 -2.19
N GLN A 37 -15.84 -9.10 -2.63
CA GLN A 37 -16.49 -10.10 -3.50
C GLN A 37 -17.65 -10.82 -2.79
N ALA A 38 -17.59 -10.95 -1.46
CA ALA A 38 -18.69 -11.48 -0.66
C ALA A 38 -19.78 -10.44 -0.34
N ASP A 39 -19.66 -9.22 -0.85
CA ASP A 39 -20.46 -8.04 -0.48
C ASP A 39 -20.60 -7.85 1.04
N SER A 40 -19.51 -8.12 1.77
CA SER A 40 -19.47 -8.03 3.21
C SER A 40 -18.89 -6.70 3.65
N ARG A 41 -19.60 -5.97 4.50
CA ARG A 41 -19.05 -4.79 5.19
C ARG A 41 -17.90 -5.17 6.12
N ASP A 42 -18.05 -6.30 6.81
CA ASP A 42 -17.03 -6.81 7.71
C ASP A 42 -15.96 -7.59 6.95
N LEU A 43 -14.71 -7.48 7.39
CA LEU A 43 -13.67 -8.35 6.89
C LEU A 43 -13.99 -9.80 7.26
N LEU A 44 -13.81 -10.71 6.31
CA LEU A 44 -14.00 -12.13 6.56
C LEU A 44 -12.94 -12.64 7.54
N PRO A 45 -13.23 -13.70 8.32
CA PRO A 45 -12.25 -14.33 9.18
C PRO A 45 -10.98 -14.69 8.40
N TYR A 46 -9.84 -14.32 8.95
CA TYR A 46 -8.54 -14.56 8.35
C TYR A 46 -7.60 -15.06 9.45
N ASP A 47 -7.18 -16.31 9.34
CA ASP A 47 -6.28 -16.94 10.31
C ASP A 47 -4.98 -16.12 10.48
N ASP A 48 -4.58 -15.87 11.73
CA ASP A 48 -3.45 -14.99 12.05
C ASP A 48 -2.11 -15.55 11.53
N MET A 49 -1.91 -16.87 11.56
CA MET A 49 -0.69 -17.50 11.08
C MET A 49 -0.62 -17.48 9.56
N LEU A 50 -1.73 -17.77 8.90
CA LEU A 50 -1.85 -17.65 7.45
C LEU A 50 -1.65 -16.20 7.00
N ALA A 51 -2.30 -15.24 7.67
CA ALA A 51 -2.14 -13.82 7.38
C ALA A 51 -0.67 -13.39 7.47
N ARG A 52 0.06 -13.81 8.51
CA ARG A 52 1.51 -13.54 8.65
C ARG A 52 2.31 -14.14 7.50
N SER A 53 2.09 -15.41 7.16
CA SER A 53 2.77 -16.03 6.02
C SER A 53 2.50 -15.31 4.70
N HIS A 54 1.26 -14.85 4.49
CA HIS A 54 0.91 -14.07 3.30
C HIS A 54 1.58 -12.69 3.29
N VAL A 55 1.65 -12.00 4.43
CA VAL A 55 2.43 -10.76 4.57
C VAL A 55 3.90 -11.00 4.22
N GLU A 56 4.48 -12.12 4.63
CA GLU A 56 5.87 -12.50 4.31
C GLU A 56 6.09 -12.79 2.81
N ILE A 57 5.06 -13.24 2.10
CA ILE A 57 5.14 -13.56 0.66
C ILE A 57 5.02 -12.31 -0.23
N ILE A 58 4.13 -11.37 0.07
CA ILE A 58 3.86 -10.25 -0.86
C ILE A 58 5.07 -9.32 -1.05
N ASP A 59 5.30 -8.78 -2.23
CA ASP A 59 6.38 -7.81 -2.43
C ASP A 59 5.99 -6.45 -1.84
N ALA A 60 4.72 -6.04 -1.99
CA ALA A 60 4.20 -4.77 -1.50
C ALA A 60 3.80 -4.82 -0.01
N LYS A 61 4.79 -4.91 0.88
CA LYS A 61 4.57 -5.03 2.35
C LYS A 61 3.67 -3.94 2.93
N VAL A 62 3.72 -2.71 2.43
CA VAL A 62 2.88 -1.60 2.92
C VAL A 62 1.38 -1.83 2.67
N LEU A 63 1.00 -2.74 1.77
CA LEU A 63 -0.39 -3.12 1.52
C LEU A 63 -0.92 -4.19 2.50
N SER A 64 -0.08 -4.65 3.45
CA SER A 64 -0.42 -5.71 4.40
C SER A 64 -1.17 -5.27 5.66
N ASN A 65 -1.89 -4.14 5.61
CA ASN A 65 -2.65 -3.67 6.77
C ASN A 65 -3.72 -4.72 7.15
N ARG A 66 -3.55 -5.33 8.33
CA ARG A 66 -4.46 -6.35 8.89
C ARG A 66 -5.75 -5.76 9.46
N ARG A 67 -5.78 -4.45 9.71
CA ARG A 67 -6.95 -3.70 10.18
C ARG A 67 -7.13 -2.45 9.31
N PRO A 68 -7.38 -2.64 8.00
CA PRO A 68 -7.62 -1.52 7.11
C PRO A 68 -8.92 -0.80 7.54
N PRO A 69 -9.05 0.52 7.28
CA PRO A 69 -10.27 1.26 7.54
C PRO A 69 -11.38 0.92 6.53
N TYR A 70 -11.72 -0.37 6.44
CA TYR A 70 -12.68 -0.92 5.49
C TYR A 70 -14.12 -0.85 6.00
N SER A 71 -14.37 -1.45 7.16
CA SER A 71 -15.72 -1.63 7.73
C SER A 71 -16.26 -0.40 8.46
N LEU A 72 -15.40 0.59 8.74
CA LEU A 72 -15.78 1.82 9.42
C LEU A 72 -16.85 2.58 8.63
N ALA A 73 -17.78 3.25 9.33
CA ALA A 73 -18.72 4.16 8.69
C ALA A 73 -17.96 5.32 8.02
N GLY A 74 -18.25 5.58 6.75
CA GLY A 74 -17.46 6.47 5.89
C GLY A 74 -16.10 5.90 5.48
N GLY A 75 -15.84 4.62 5.76
CA GLY A 75 -14.62 3.90 5.42
C GLY A 75 -14.60 3.41 3.97
N LEU A 76 -13.63 2.56 3.65
CA LEU A 76 -13.39 2.13 2.28
C LEU A 76 -14.57 1.36 1.66
N TYR A 77 -15.33 0.57 2.44
CA TYR A 77 -16.53 -0.11 1.92
C TYR A 77 -17.56 0.90 1.39
N ASP A 78 -17.83 1.96 2.16
CA ASP A 78 -18.78 3.00 1.78
C ASP A 78 -18.29 3.80 0.57
N ALA A 79 -16.99 4.15 0.56
CA ALA A 79 -16.38 4.85 -0.55
C ALA A 79 -16.42 4.04 -1.85
N LEU A 80 -16.17 2.72 -1.78
CA LEU A 80 -16.25 1.83 -2.95
C LEU A 80 -17.70 1.70 -3.45
N LYS A 81 -18.67 1.53 -2.56
CA LYS A 81 -20.10 1.48 -2.94
C LYS A 81 -20.55 2.78 -3.59
N ASP A 82 -20.21 3.92 -3.01
CA ASP A 82 -20.60 5.24 -3.51
C ASP A 82 -19.94 5.59 -4.86
N ALA A 83 -18.71 5.14 -5.07
CA ALA A 83 -17.94 5.39 -6.28
C ALA A 83 -18.15 4.35 -7.39
N GLU A 84 -19.03 3.35 -7.21
CA GLU A 84 -19.12 2.19 -8.11
C GLU A 84 -17.73 1.57 -8.38
N GLY A 85 -16.97 1.45 -7.29
CA GLY A 85 -15.58 1.00 -7.29
C GLY A 85 -15.41 -0.51 -7.36
N GLU A 86 -14.16 -0.94 -7.40
CA GLU A 86 -13.78 -2.36 -7.45
C GLU A 86 -12.48 -2.58 -6.67
N VAL A 87 -12.32 -3.79 -6.13
CA VAL A 87 -11.09 -4.25 -5.50
C VAL A 87 -10.43 -5.27 -6.42
N LEU A 88 -9.17 -5.01 -6.75
CA LEU A 88 -8.37 -5.78 -7.69
C LEU A 88 -7.28 -6.55 -6.94
N VAL A 89 -6.88 -7.69 -7.50
CA VAL A 89 -5.80 -8.52 -6.98
C VAL A 89 -4.86 -8.86 -8.12
N VAL A 90 -3.56 -8.72 -7.86
CA VAL A 90 -2.48 -9.10 -8.79
C VAL A 90 -1.34 -9.79 -8.04
N HIS A 91 -0.55 -10.59 -8.76
CA HIS A 91 0.57 -11.32 -8.18
C HIS A 91 1.83 -10.46 -8.12
N ASN A 92 2.79 -10.88 -7.29
CA ASN A 92 4.12 -10.26 -7.21
C ASN A 92 4.80 -10.16 -8.57
N GLU A 93 4.67 -11.20 -9.41
CA GLU A 93 5.29 -11.23 -10.74
C GLU A 93 4.73 -10.15 -11.66
N ASP A 94 3.41 -9.93 -11.63
CA ASP A 94 2.75 -8.87 -12.41
C ASP A 94 3.19 -7.50 -11.91
N GLY A 95 3.29 -7.33 -10.58
CA GLY A 95 3.84 -6.13 -9.95
C GLY A 95 5.25 -5.82 -10.44
N ARG A 96 6.15 -6.80 -10.44
CA ARG A 96 7.53 -6.61 -10.93
C ARG A 96 7.59 -6.24 -12.40
N LYS A 97 6.84 -6.95 -13.25
CA LYS A 97 6.76 -6.64 -14.69
C LYS A 97 6.23 -5.23 -14.94
N ALA A 98 5.19 -4.82 -14.21
CA ALA A 98 4.62 -3.48 -14.32
C ALA A 98 5.59 -2.41 -13.82
N GLY A 99 6.34 -2.67 -12.75
CA GLY A 99 7.39 -1.78 -12.25
C GLY A 99 8.50 -1.56 -13.27
N GLN A 100 8.99 -2.65 -13.88
CA GLN A 100 9.99 -2.57 -14.94
C GLN A 100 9.46 -1.80 -16.15
N LEU A 101 8.24 -2.10 -16.61
CA LEU A 101 7.62 -1.37 -17.72
C LEU A 101 7.49 0.13 -17.40
N PHE A 102 7.10 0.47 -16.17
CA PHE A 102 7.00 1.86 -15.74
C PHE A 102 8.36 2.55 -15.77
N GLU A 103 9.43 1.92 -15.29
CA GLU A 103 10.78 2.50 -15.36
C GLU A 103 11.25 2.67 -16.81
N GLU A 104 11.02 1.68 -17.68
CA GLU A 104 11.38 1.75 -19.10
C GLU A 104 10.65 2.87 -19.85
N THR A 105 9.43 3.20 -19.45
CA THR A 105 8.57 4.18 -20.14
C THR A 105 8.61 5.58 -19.52
N GLU A 106 8.70 5.68 -18.20
CA GLU A 106 8.66 6.94 -17.44
C GLU A 106 10.04 7.35 -16.89
N GLY A 107 11.04 6.48 -16.98
CA GLY A 107 12.43 6.76 -16.60
C GLY A 107 12.70 6.78 -15.09
N ILE A 108 11.83 6.18 -14.29
CA ILE A 108 11.97 6.12 -12.83
C ILE A 108 11.41 4.81 -12.25
N ASP A 109 12.15 4.23 -11.30
CA ASP A 109 11.68 3.08 -10.53
C ASP A 109 10.52 3.47 -9.61
N ILE A 110 9.61 2.52 -9.35
CA ILE A 110 8.46 2.74 -8.47
C ILE A 110 8.43 1.71 -7.34
N HIS A 111 7.99 2.16 -6.17
CA HIS A 111 7.85 1.32 -4.99
C HIS A 111 6.91 0.13 -5.27
N PRO A 112 7.12 -1.07 -4.69
CA PRO A 112 6.31 -2.25 -4.97
C PRO A 112 4.79 -2.04 -4.88
N ALA A 113 4.31 -1.23 -3.94
CA ALA A 113 2.89 -0.90 -3.85
C ALA A 113 2.34 -0.11 -5.04
N ALA A 114 3.13 0.82 -5.58
CA ALA A 114 2.79 1.53 -6.81
C ALA A 114 2.83 0.58 -8.01
N ALA A 115 3.82 -0.34 -8.04
CA ALA A 115 3.91 -1.36 -9.08
C ALA A 115 2.68 -2.29 -9.10
N ILE A 116 2.12 -2.65 -7.94
CA ILE A 116 0.87 -3.41 -7.82
C ILE A 116 -0.34 -2.62 -8.36
N ALA A 117 -0.39 -1.31 -8.15
CA ALA A 117 -1.43 -0.46 -8.74
C ALA A 117 -1.30 -0.38 -10.27
N THR A 118 -0.07 -0.20 -10.78
CA THR A 118 0.22 -0.22 -12.23
C THR A 118 -0.15 -1.57 -12.85
N ALA A 119 0.22 -2.69 -12.23
CA ALA A 119 -0.12 -4.03 -12.68
C ALA A 119 -1.64 -4.26 -12.71
N SER A 120 -2.36 -3.75 -11.71
CA SER A 120 -3.82 -3.81 -11.70
C SER A 120 -4.43 -3.05 -12.86
N LEU A 121 -3.93 -1.85 -13.17
CA LEU A 121 -4.38 -1.07 -14.32
C LEU A 121 -4.15 -1.83 -15.64
N ILE A 122 -2.94 -2.37 -15.84
CA ILE A 122 -2.60 -3.18 -17.01
C ILE A 122 -3.58 -4.35 -17.15
N SER A 123 -3.82 -5.08 -16.05
CA SER A 123 -4.73 -6.22 -16.05
C SER A 123 -6.17 -5.85 -16.42
N GLU A 124 -6.66 -4.68 -15.98
CA GLU A 124 -8.01 -4.21 -16.34
C GLU A 124 -8.10 -3.77 -17.81
N ILE A 125 -7.04 -3.19 -18.37
CA ILE A 125 -6.94 -2.85 -19.79
C ILE A 125 -6.94 -4.12 -20.65
N GLU A 126 -6.13 -5.11 -20.29
CA GLU A 126 -6.06 -6.39 -21.00
C GLU A 126 -7.40 -7.15 -21.02
N LYS A 127 -8.22 -6.95 -19.99
CA LYS A 127 -9.56 -7.53 -19.87
C LYS A 127 -10.66 -6.67 -20.48
N ASP A 128 -10.31 -5.58 -21.18
CA ASP A 128 -11.23 -4.64 -21.83
C ASP A 128 -12.29 -4.06 -20.87
N ARG A 129 -11.91 -3.88 -19.60
CA ARG A 129 -12.80 -3.36 -18.54
C ARG A 129 -12.74 -1.85 -18.36
N ILE A 130 -11.86 -1.19 -19.09
CA ILE A 130 -11.66 0.25 -19.06
C ILE A 130 -11.93 0.80 -20.45
N ASP A 131 -12.77 1.83 -20.53
CA ASP A 131 -13.01 2.56 -21.78
C ASP A 131 -11.68 3.13 -22.31
N LYS A 132 -11.43 2.96 -23.61
CA LYS A 132 -10.20 3.42 -24.27
C LYS A 132 -9.99 4.94 -24.19
N ASN A 133 -11.04 5.70 -23.95
CA ASN A 133 -11.00 7.15 -23.74
C ASN A 133 -11.15 7.55 -22.26
N ALA A 134 -11.06 6.60 -21.33
CA ALA A 134 -11.14 6.89 -19.91
C ALA A 134 -9.97 7.78 -19.47
N LEU A 135 -10.29 8.79 -18.67
CA LEU A 135 -9.28 9.54 -17.93
C LEU A 135 -8.96 8.78 -16.64
N ILE A 136 -7.71 8.35 -16.50
CA ILE A 136 -7.25 7.53 -15.39
C ILE A 136 -6.27 8.35 -14.53
N MET A 137 -6.46 8.32 -13.22
CA MET A 137 -5.48 8.80 -12.25
C MET A 137 -4.87 7.60 -11.54
N LEU A 138 -3.60 7.33 -11.82
CA LEU A 138 -2.84 6.26 -11.17
C LEU A 138 -2.04 6.84 -10.00
N ASN A 139 -2.28 6.35 -8.78
CA ASN A 139 -1.57 6.82 -7.59
C ASN A 139 -0.23 6.10 -7.44
N ILE A 140 0.87 6.80 -7.74
CA ILE A 140 2.23 6.35 -7.47
C ILE A 140 2.65 6.88 -6.09
N THR A 141 2.57 6.03 -5.07
CA THR A 141 2.78 6.43 -3.66
C THR A 141 4.25 6.60 -3.27
N GLY A 142 5.18 6.09 -4.09
CA GLY A 142 6.62 6.16 -3.86
C GLY A 142 7.38 5.55 -5.05
N GLY A 143 8.65 5.95 -5.18
CA GLY A 143 9.55 5.56 -6.26
C GLY A 143 10.83 6.36 -6.22
N GLY A 144 11.78 6.03 -7.10
CA GLY A 144 13.09 6.67 -7.19
C GLY A 144 14.08 6.19 -6.13
N GLU A 145 13.81 5.08 -5.45
CA GLU A 145 14.70 4.55 -4.44
C GLU A 145 15.94 3.96 -5.11
N GLU A 146 15.78 3.13 -6.14
CA GLU A 146 16.91 2.54 -6.86
C GLU A 146 17.74 3.62 -7.55
N ARG A 147 17.07 4.61 -8.16
CA ARG A 147 17.74 5.78 -8.71
C ARG A 147 18.53 6.52 -7.64
N PHE A 148 17.92 6.80 -6.49
CA PHE A 148 18.61 7.49 -5.40
C PHE A 148 19.85 6.72 -4.93
N GLN A 149 19.73 5.40 -4.75
CA GLN A 149 20.83 4.52 -4.37
C GLN A 149 21.97 4.50 -5.40
N ARG A 150 21.66 4.63 -6.69
CA ARG A 150 22.66 4.70 -7.78
C ARG A 150 23.35 6.06 -7.86
N GLU A 151 22.63 7.14 -7.57
CA GLU A 151 23.11 8.52 -7.74
C GLU A 151 23.75 9.10 -6.46
N ASN A 152 23.61 8.43 -5.31
CA ASN A 152 24.06 8.94 -4.02
C ASN A 152 24.86 7.90 -3.23
N GLU A 153 25.77 8.38 -2.39
CA GLU A 153 26.46 7.54 -1.42
C GLU A 153 25.50 7.17 -0.27
N LEU A 154 25.38 5.87 0.00
CA LEU A 154 24.49 5.34 1.05
C LEU A 154 25.26 5.11 2.34
N TYR A 155 24.67 5.56 3.45
CA TYR A 155 25.20 5.35 4.80
C TYR A 155 24.32 4.35 5.54
N TYR A 156 24.82 3.11 5.69
CA TYR A 156 24.10 2.06 6.40
C TYR A 156 24.33 2.18 7.91
N LEU A 157 23.31 2.65 8.62
CA LEU A 157 23.34 2.71 10.07
C LEU A 157 23.22 1.30 10.66
N LYS A 158 24.05 1.00 11.66
CA LYS A 158 23.92 -0.23 12.44
C LYS A 158 22.94 0.03 13.59
N PRO A 159 22.02 -0.90 13.89
CA PRO A 159 21.16 -0.76 15.06
C PRO A 159 22.02 -0.75 16.33
N GLU A 160 21.74 0.19 17.24
CA GLU A 160 22.43 0.27 18.53
C GLU A 160 22.02 -0.88 19.48
N LEU A 161 20.79 -1.39 19.32
CA LEU A 161 20.24 -2.51 20.08
C LEU A 161 19.44 -3.42 19.16
N ILE A 162 19.57 -4.73 19.38
CA ILE A 162 18.78 -5.79 18.71
C ILE A 162 18.11 -6.61 19.81
N PHE A 163 16.83 -6.92 19.62
CA PHE A 163 16.02 -7.76 20.50
C PHE A 163 15.52 -8.98 19.74
N ASP A 164 15.31 -10.09 20.45
CA ASP A 164 14.57 -11.23 19.92
C ASP A 164 13.08 -10.87 19.73
N ILE A 165 12.35 -11.71 18.98
CA ILE A 165 10.95 -11.45 18.60
C ILE A 165 10.02 -11.28 19.82
N ASN A 166 10.30 -12.02 20.90
CA ASN A 166 9.61 -11.91 22.18
C ASN A 166 10.66 -11.66 23.28
N PRO A 167 11.15 -10.42 23.42
CA PRO A 167 12.17 -10.13 24.40
C PRO A 167 11.54 -10.08 25.80
N ASP A 168 12.34 -10.38 26.82
CA ASP A 168 11.94 -10.16 28.20
C ASP A 168 11.75 -8.65 28.49
N GLU A 169 10.62 -8.28 29.10
CA GLU A 169 10.27 -6.87 29.32
C GLU A 169 11.29 -6.14 30.21
N GLU A 170 11.84 -6.83 31.22
CA GLU A 170 12.85 -6.25 32.11
C GLU A 170 14.20 -6.09 31.40
N GLU A 171 14.58 -7.05 30.54
CA GLU A 171 15.75 -6.91 29.67
C GLU A 171 15.62 -5.71 28.73
N VAL A 172 14.45 -5.53 28.10
CA VAL A 172 14.17 -4.37 27.24
C VAL A 172 14.34 -3.07 28.01
N LYS A 173 13.69 -2.97 29.18
CA LYS A 173 13.76 -1.79 30.03
C LYS A 173 15.21 -1.44 30.41
N GLN A 174 15.99 -2.43 30.84
CA GLN A 174 17.39 -2.21 31.21
C GLN A 174 18.27 -1.75 30.04
N LYS A 175 18.09 -2.34 28.84
CA LYS A 175 18.86 -1.94 27.65
C LYS A 175 18.48 -0.53 27.19
N LEU A 176 17.19 -0.19 27.21
CA LEU A 176 16.72 1.17 26.89
C LEU A 176 17.23 2.21 27.89
N GLU A 177 17.19 1.93 29.19
CA GLU A 177 17.71 2.84 30.21
C GLU A 177 19.21 3.14 30.01
N LYS A 178 20.01 2.15 29.61
CA LYS A 178 21.44 2.34 29.30
C LYS A 178 21.64 3.18 28.03
N LEU A 179 20.82 2.94 27.01
CA LEU A 179 20.87 3.69 25.75
C LEU A 179 20.67 5.20 25.99
N PHE A 180 19.64 5.55 26.75
CA PHE A 180 19.27 6.94 26.99
C PHE A 180 20.03 7.62 28.14
N LYS A 181 20.63 6.87 29.07
CA LYS A 181 21.57 7.45 30.05
C LYS A 181 22.84 8.00 29.39
N THR A 182 23.37 7.32 28.37
CA THR A 182 24.58 7.74 27.63
C THR A 182 24.36 9.04 26.83
N LEU A 183 23.13 9.33 26.40
CA LEU A 183 22.78 10.55 25.65
C LEU A 183 22.82 11.84 26.48
N THR A 184 22.88 11.76 27.82
CA THR A 184 22.99 12.95 28.68
C THR A 184 24.40 13.54 28.68
N ILE A 185 25.41 12.80 28.20
CA ILE A 185 26.82 13.21 28.21
C ILE A 185 27.20 14.07 26.98
N TYR A 186 26.40 14.06 25.91
CA TYR A 186 26.66 14.83 24.68
C TYR A 186 25.96 16.20 24.62
N LYS A 187 25.35 16.65 25.72
CA LYS A 187 24.91 18.05 25.90
C LYS A 187 25.85 18.79 26.85
N SER A 188 27.07 19.09 26.40
CA SER A 188 27.95 20.11 27.01
C SER A 188 28.77 20.78 25.93
#